data_AF-A0A022W4X9-F1
#
_entry.id   AF-A0A022W4X9-F1
#
_cell.length_a   1.000
_cell.length_b   1.000
_cell.length_c   1.000
_cell.angle_alpha   90.00
_cell.angle_beta   90.00
_cell.angle_gamma   90.00
#
_symmetry.space_group_name_H-M   'P 1'
#
loop_
_entity.id
_entity.type
_entity.pdbx_description
1 polymer ?
#
loop_
_entity_poly.entity_id
_entity_poly.type
_entity_poly.pdbx_seq_one_letter_code
_entity_poly.pdbx_strand_id
1 'polypeptide(L)'
;MRFEHALVMASTEDFPLQAQLEVTSAAHDSIISSCAADAKSGDPWQIISRGRKIWRLGNKIFALAALSEAFHQEVARFRIHPALQDASLHTLYVNQQYRGNPTEIYPPYAIEEVQMFDARGAVSTAVHIQVTRHDDTLIRGHVTVWSSDGDLIAIARGFFGKQIPSHSIGNVPQYDISFTPELEGSSFEVVCGNVVLFEPQPGVMDCTSAIQSAFPGAHIQKFESFPQEKPKITERLDYPLDGRGLIVVPSIILASRANLELTIHAIMEIANRLHSCKGATTVIVISKGDCMTPVDSNCDPFSSALQVAIRVAANELPWVRPIPADLPFGESDNQLKLLESEFRRGRLRCDENVVALSPEGVFVKRLILLNPQDEGCEDYKPVLLMPARGGRYFAEPDPGGSLDGIKFRQCAPRSDVLRAEAISIDIHYAGLTLRMEVSGIVSAVGEKVQGLEVGCEVVARVANGIAGNIIANQSLAQFKPKSHDLAQAAADAGAMSTAYYTLLYLAKVIAGESVLVHAAVGGVGMAAIQIAHALGAHVYATAGRSERREAVANMQGVRGGFDSRSVSFRDSQKGHKWPWS
;
A
#
# COMPACT_ATOMS: atom_id res chain seq x y z
N MET A 1 -35.87 26.10 -35.31
CA MET A 1 -36.88 26.12 -34.23
C MET A 1 -36.97 27.54 -33.73
N ARG A 2 -38.15 28.17 -33.75
CA ARG A 2 -38.39 29.44 -33.05
C ARG A 2 -38.89 29.08 -31.65
N PHE A 3 -38.26 29.61 -30.62
CA PHE A 3 -38.78 29.50 -29.26
C PHE A 3 -40.00 30.44 -29.16
N GLU A 4 -41.16 29.90 -28.77
CA GLU A 4 -42.41 30.68 -28.64
C GLU A 4 -42.39 31.63 -27.43
N HIS A 5 -41.41 31.51 -26.55
CA HIS A 5 -41.26 32.33 -25.35
C HIS A 5 -39.82 32.83 -25.26
N ALA A 6 -39.62 34.09 -24.87
CA ALA A 6 -38.29 34.64 -24.62
C ALA A 6 -37.59 33.82 -23.54
N LEU A 7 -36.34 33.42 -23.80
CA LEU A 7 -35.49 32.83 -22.77
C LEU A 7 -35.16 33.95 -21.77
N VAL A 8 -35.92 34.03 -20.68
CA VAL A 8 -35.62 34.96 -19.59
C VAL A 8 -34.44 34.37 -18.82
N MET A 9 -33.23 34.81 -19.16
CA MET A 9 -32.05 34.60 -18.34
C MET A 9 -32.28 35.38 -17.03
N ALA A 10 -32.25 34.69 -15.89
CA ALA A 10 -32.32 35.35 -14.59
C ALA A 10 -31.20 36.40 -14.47
N SER A 11 -31.50 37.50 -13.75
CA SER A 11 -30.55 38.59 -13.52
C SER A 11 -29.29 38.06 -12.83
N THR A 12 -28.13 38.64 -13.17
CA THR A 12 -26.82 38.35 -12.55
C THR A 12 -26.79 38.56 -11.03
N GLU A 13 -27.81 39.18 -10.44
CA GLU A 13 -27.96 39.35 -8.99
C GLU A 13 -28.38 38.07 -8.26
N ASP A 14 -29.02 37.11 -8.95
CA ASP A 14 -29.48 35.84 -8.35
C ASP A 14 -28.37 34.77 -8.28
N PHE A 15 -27.26 34.95 -9.02
CA PHE A 15 -26.11 34.04 -9.05
C PHE A 15 -24.80 34.84 -9.16
N PRO A 16 -24.16 35.21 -8.03
CA PRO A 16 -22.93 35.99 -8.07
C PRO A 16 -21.80 35.25 -8.79
N LEU A 17 -21.14 35.98 -9.68
CA LEU A 17 -20.05 35.53 -10.56
C LEU A 17 -18.84 35.03 -9.73
N GLN A 18 -18.41 33.77 -9.90
CA GLN A 18 -17.20 33.23 -9.24
C GLN A 18 -16.30 32.40 -10.17
N ALA A 19 -15.79 33.03 -11.24
CA ALA A 19 -14.66 32.64 -12.10
C ALA A 19 -14.95 32.12 -13.53
N GLN A 20 -13.92 32.30 -14.39
CA GLN A 20 -13.86 32.15 -15.86
C GLN A 20 -12.99 30.95 -16.25
N LEU A 21 -13.22 30.41 -17.46
CA LEU A 21 -12.37 29.39 -18.08
C LEU A 21 -11.30 30.10 -18.91
N GLU A 22 -10.03 29.93 -18.54
CA GLU A 22 -8.90 30.60 -19.20
C GLU A 22 -8.02 29.56 -19.90
N VAL A 23 -7.82 29.73 -21.21
CA VAL A 23 -6.91 28.92 -22.03
C VAL A 23 -5.55 29.60 -22.03
N THR A 24 -4.62 29.12 -21.20
CA THR A 24 -3.23 29.58 -21.20
C THR A 24 -2.38 28.61 -22.00
N SER A 25 -1.76 29.09 -23.09
CA SER A 25 -0.90 28.28 -23.96
C SER A 25 0.55 28.73 -23.84
N ALA A 26 1.46 27.77 -23.68
CA ALA A 26 2.74 27.73 -24.38
C ALA A 26 3.25 26.28 -24.47
N ALA A 27 3.28 25.74 -25.70
CA ALA A 27 3.99 24.51 -26.11
C ALA A 27 3.52 23.14 -25.54
N HIS A 28 2.89 22.35 -26.41
CA HIS A 28 3.00 20.88 -26.56
C HIS A 28 2.65 19.90 -25.43
N ASP A 29 2.10 20.30 -24.29
CA ASP A 29 1.43 19.37 -23.36
C ASP A 29 0.15 19.99 -22.79
N SER A 30 -1.02 19.42 -23.12
CA SER A 30 -2.31 19.87 -22.57
C SER A 30 -2.83 18.83 -21.57
N ILE A 31 -2.70 19.10 -20.26
CA ILE A 31 -3.37 18.32 -19.21
C ILE A 31 -4.59 19.10 -18.73
N ILE A 32 -5.79 18.59 -19.02
CA ILE A 32 -7.06 19.11 -18.48
C ILE A 32 -7.44 18.27 -17.26
N SER A 33 -7.05 18.73 -16.06
CA SER A 33 -7.48 18.13 -14.77
C SER A 33 -8.83 18.72 -14.31
N SER A 34 -9.65 17.93 -13.61
CA SER A 34 -10.91 18.36 -12.97
C SER A 34 -11.02 17.80 -11.55
N CYS A 35 -11.30 18.64 -10.55
CA CYS A 35 -11.75 18.17 -9.22
C CYS A 35 -13.27 17.97 -9.22
N ALA A 36 -13.72 16.88 -8.60
CA ALA A 36 -15.14 16.59 -8.38
C ALA A 36 -15.77 17.62 -7.44
N ALA A 37 -17.03 18.00 -7.69
CA ALA A 37 -17.83 18.79 -6.76
C ALA A 37 -18.72 17.87 -5.93
N ASP A 38 -18.67 18.02 -4.60
CA ASP A 38 -19.60 17.38 -3.68
C ASP A 38 -21.05 17.80 -4.01
N ALA A 39 -21.85 16.84 -4.50
CA ALA A 39 -23.28 16.99 -4.72
C ALA A 39 -24.04 15.86 -4.01
N LYS A 40 -24.99 16.23 -3.15
CA LYS A 40 -25.91 15.29 -2.49
C LYS A 40 -26.93 14.75 -3.51
N SER A 41 -27.25 13.47 -3.42
CA SER A 41 -28.21 12.79 -4.30
C SER A 41 -29.64 13.30 -4.08
N GLY A 42 -30.29 13.84 -5.11
CA GLY A 42 -31.73 14.16 -5.07
C GLY A 42 -32.25 15.17 -6.10
N ASP A 43 -31.39 16.01 -6.69
CA ASP A 43 -31.78 17.04 -7.68
C ASP A 43 -31.67 16.51 -9.13
N PRO A 44 -32.61 16.81 -10.06
CA PRO A 44 -32.51 16.38 -11.45
C PRO A 44 -31.39 17.09 -12.24
N TRP A 45 -30.87 18.20 -11.72
CA TRP A 45 -29.72 18.93 -12.24
C TRP A 45 -28.45 18.58 -11.48
N GLN A 46 -27.44 18.08 -12.18
CA GLN A 46 -26.13 17.80 -11.59
C GLN A 46 -25.11 18.87 -12.00
N ILE A 47 -24.53 19.55 -11.01
CA ILE A 47 -23.40 20.45 -11.20
C ILE A 47 -22.14 19.60 -11.28
N ILE A 48 -21.53 19.54 -12.45
CA ILE A 48 -20.38 18.66 -12.72
C ILE A 48 -19.05 19.35 -12.39
N SER A 49 -19.00 20.69 -12.42
CA SER A 49 -17.85 21.48 -11.98
C SER A 49 -18.28 22.88 -11.55
N ARG A 50 -18.08 23.22 -10.27
CA ARG A 50 -18.47 24.53 -9.70
C ARG A 50 -17.64 25.71 -10.25
N GLY A 51 -16.43 25.46 -10.74
CA GLY A 51 -15.56 26.49 -11.33
C GLY A 51 -15.69 26.68 -12.84
N ARG A 52 -16.44 25.81 -13.56
CA ARG A 52 -16.42 25.75 -15.05
C ARG A 52 -17.76 25.96 -15.75
N LYS A 53 -18.84 26.31 -15.03
CA LYS A 53 -20.18 26.61 -15.60
C LYS A 53 -20.70 25.51 -16.56
N ILE A 54 -20.80 24.27 -16.05
CA ILE A 54 -21.30 23.10 -16.80
C ILE A 54 -22.39 22.40 -15.98
N TRP A 55 -23.51 22.10 -16.63
CA TRP A 55 -24.69 21.48 -16.04
C TRP A 55 -25.13 20.25 -16.85
N ARG A 56 -25.75 19.29 -16.18
CA ARG A 56 -26.31 18.09 -16.82
C ARG A 56 -27.75 17.84 -16.38
N LEU A 57 -28.57 17.45 -17.35
CA LEU A 57 -29.94 16.98 -17.18
C LEU A 57 -30.13 15.69 -18.01
N GLY A 58 -30.05 14.53 -17.37
CA GLY A 58 -30.17 13.23 -18.04
C GLY A 58 -29.05 12.98 -19.06
N ASN A 59 -29.41 12.94 -20.36
CA ASN A 59 -28.48 12.82 -21.49
C ASN A 59 -28.18 14.17 -22.18
N LYS A 60 -28.61 15.29 -21.58
CA LYS A 60 -28.31 16.64 -22.03
C LYS A 60 -27.21 17.27 -21.18
N ILE A 61 -26.29 17.98 -21.83
CA ILE A 61 -25.22 18.76 -21.18
C ILE A 61 -25.36 20.20 -21.64
N PHE A 62 -25.21 21.14 -20.71
CA PHE A 62 -25.19 22.57 -20.96
C PHE A 62 -23.88 23.12 -20.44
N ALA A 63 -23.23 24.01 -21.18
CA ALA A 63 -21.97 24.60 -20.77
C ALA A 63 -21.82 26.04 -21.27
N LEU A 64 -21.01 26.83 -20.58
CA LEU A 64 -20.53 28.11 -21.07
C LEU A 64 -19.02 28.02 -21.33
N ALA A 65 -18.60 28.30 -22.55
CA ALA A 65 -17.18 28.37 -22.92
C ALA A 65 -16.82 29.82 -23.24
N ALA A 66 -15.67 30.28 -22.74
CA ALA A 66 -15.15 31.61 -23.00
C ALA A 66 -13.72 31.52 -23.52
N LEU A 67 -13.38 32.43 -24.42
CA LEU A 67 -12.03 32.58 -24.94
C LEU A 67 -11.22 33.46 -23.99
N SER A 68 -9.96 33.09 -23.73
CA SER A 68 -9.05 33.92 -22.93
C SER A 68 -8.87 35.31 -23.57
N GLU A 69 -8.77 36.34 -22.72
CA GLU A 69 -8.60 37.74 -23.12
C GLU A 69 -7.40 37.95 -24.06
N ALA A 70 -6.35 37.14 -23.93
CA ALA A 70 -5.17 37.18 -24.80
C ALA A 70 -5.50 36.99 -26.29
N PHE A 71 -6.59 36.30 -26.62
CA PHE A 71 -6.99 36.00 -28.01
C PHE A 71 -8.14 36.88 -28.51
N HIS A 72 -8.66 37.81 -27.68
CA HIS A 72 -9.80 38.65 -28.04
C HIS A 72 -9.53 39.57 -29.23
N GLN A 73 -8.27 39.95 -29.47
CA GLN A 73 -7.92 40.79 -30.62
C GLN A 73 -7.96 40.01 -31.96
N GLU A 74 -7.97 38.68 -31.91
CA GLU A 74 -7.90 37.81 -33.09
C GLU A 74 -9.27 37.26 -33.52
N VAL A 75 -10.31 37.37 -32.68
CA VAL A 75 -11.64 36.78 -32.93
C VAL A 75 -12.31 37.27 -34.20
N ALA A 76 -12.01 38.50 -34.64
CA ALA A 76 -12.57 39.06 -35.87
C ALA A 76 -12.00 38.39 -37.14
N ARG A 77 -10.85 37.70 -37.02
CA ARG A 77 -10.17 37.02 -38.14
C ARG A 77 -10.79 35.67 -38.50
N PHE A 78 -11.59 35.09 -37.59
CA PHE A 78 -12.16 33.76 -37.75
C PHE A 78 -13.68 33.82 -37.69
N ARG A 79 -14.36 33.01 -38.50
CA ARG A 79 -15.83 32.85 -38.40
C ARG A 79 -16.27 32.39 -37.00
N ILE A 80 -15.44 31.56 -36.36
CA ILE A 80 -15.42 31.25 -34.94
C ILE A 80 -13.95 31.01 -34.57
N HIS A 81 -13.50 31.52 -33.43
CA HIS A 81 -12.12 31.29 -33.01
C HIS A 81 -11.87 29.79 -32.74
N PRO A 82 -10.83 29.15 -33.29
CA PRO A 82 -10.61 27.71 -33.15
C PRO A 82 -10.57 27.23 -31.70
N ALA A 83 -9.91 27.97 -30.80
CA ALA A 83 -9.88 27.60 -29.37
C ALA A 83 -11.26 27.70 -28.69
N LEU A 84 -12.12 28.64 -29.11
CA LEU A 84 -13.47 28.77 -28.59
C LEU A 84 -14.37 27.64 -29.12
N GLN A 85 -14.18 27.26 -30.38
CA GLN A 85 -14.84 26.12 -30.99
C GLN A 85 -14.44 24.80 -30.33
N ASP A 86 -13.14 24.60 -30.10
CA ASP A 86 -12.58 23.42 -29.45
C ASP A 86 -13.10 23.28 -28.01
N ALA A 87 -13.04 24.37 -27.24
CA ALA A 87 -13.63 24.44 -25.89
C ALA A 87 -15.13 24.10 -25.90
N SER A 88 -15.87 24.52 -26.93
CA SER A 88 -17.29 24.20 -27.07
C SER A 88 -17.52 22.70 -27.30
N LEU A 89 -16.74 22.07 -28.18
CA LEU A 89 -16.87 20.65 -28.52
C LEU A 89 -16.39 19.73 -27.38
N HIS A 90 -15.35 20.15 -26.65
CA HIS A 90 -14.82 19.40 -25.51
C HIS A 90 -15.83 19.18 -24.38
N THR A 91 -16.88 19.99 -24.30
CA THR A 91 -17.93 19.83 -23.29
C THR A 91 -18.66 18.48 -23.39
N LEU A 92 -18.58 17.77 -24.53
CA LEU A 92 -19.10 16.40 -24.66
C LEU A 92 -18.42 15.42 -23.68
N TYR A 93 -17.12 15.60 -23.46
CA TYR A 93 -16.28 14.65 -22.72
C TYR A 93 -16.28 14.89 -21.20
N VAL A 94 -16.84 16.01 -20.75
CA VAL A 94 -16.85 16.40 -19.34
C VAL A 94 -17.63 15.41 -18.47
N ASN A 95 -18.63 14.73 -19.04
CA ASN A 95 -19.37 13.69 -18.34
C ASN A 95 -18.50 12.45 -18.01
N GLN A 96 -17.39 12.21 -18.73
CA GLN A 96 -16.45 11.14 -18.41
C GLN A 96 -15.57 11.48 -17.22
N GLN A 97 -15.07 12.71 -17.20
CA GLN A 97 -14.30 13.23 -16.06
C GLN A 97 -15.11 13.21 -14.76
N TYR A 98 -16.43 13.45 -14.84
CA TYR A 98 -17.35 13.33 -13.70
C TYR A 98 -17.47 11.90 -13.14
N ARG A 99 -17.36 10.87 -13.99
CA ARG A 99 -17.49 9.45 -13.57
C ARG A 99 -16.22 8.89 -12.94
N GLY A 100 -15.12 9.65 -12.94
CA GLY A 100 -13.96 9.39 -12.07
C GLY A 100 -12.96 8.34 -12.57
N ASN A 101 -12.96 7.95 -13.85
CA ASN A 101 -11.88 7.14 -14.41
C ASN A 101 -10.93 7.99 -15.29
N PRO A 102 -9.78 8.45 -14.76
CA PRO A 102 -8.83 9.29 -15.52
C PRO A 102 -8.16 8.57 -16.69
N THR A 103 -8.34 7.24 -16.81
CA THR A 103 -7.77 6.42 -17.89
C THR A 103 -8.67 6.29 -19.12
N GLU A 104 -9.90 6.82 -19.08
CA GLU A 104 -10.82 6.74 -20.21
C GLU A 104 -10.82 8.05 -21.02
N ILE A 105 -9.92 8.13 -22.00
CA ILE A 105 -9.79 9.29 -22.89
C ILE A 105 -10.52 8.99 -24.21
N TYR A 106 -11.43 9.89 -24.60
CA TYR A 106 -12.17 9.83 -25.86
C TYR A 106 -11.81 11.04 -26.73
N PRO A 107 -10.71 11.01 -27.51
CA PRO A 107 -10.42 12.08 -28.46
C PRO A 107 -11.53 12.23 -29.51
N PRO A 108 -11.76 13.47 -30.02
CA PRO A 108 -12.55 13.69 -31.22
C PRO A 108 -12.07 12.82 -32.37
N TYR A 109 -12.97 12.01 -32.92
CA TYR A 109 -12.65 11.07 -34.00
C TYR A 109 -13.28 11.50 -35.33
N ALA A 110 -14.54 11.92 -35.32
CA ALA A 110 -15.27 12.29 -36.53
C ALA A 110 -16.46 13.21 -36.20
N ILE A 111 -16.95 13.91 -37.23
CA ILE A 111 -18.20 14.68 -37.19
C ILE A 111 -18.96 14.39 -38.48
N GLU A 112 -20.22 13.99 -38.39
CA GLU A 112 -21.02 13.64 -39.59
C GLU A 112 -21.43 14.88 -40.37
N GLU A 113 -21.89 15.91 -39.67
CA GLU A 113 -22.34 17.16 -40.28
C GLU A 113 -21.99 18.34 -39.38
N VAL A 114 -21.46 19.40 -40.00
CA VAL A 114 -21.21 20.67 -39.32
C VAL A 114 -21.84 21.81 -40.11
N GLN A 115 -22.67 22.60 -39.43
CA GLN A 115 -23.18 23.86 -39.91
C GLN A 115 -22.58 24.96 -39.05
N MET A 116 -21.90 25.93 -39.68
CA MET A 116 -21.33 27.08 -39.00
C MET A 116 -21.96 28.36 -39.51
N PHE A 117 -22.28 29.25 -38.59
CA PHE A 117 -22.79 30.58 -38.86
C PHE A 117 -21.68 31.61 -38.57
N ASP A 118 -21.82 32.81 -39.12
CA ASP A 118 -20.81 33.87 -38.91
C ASP A 118 -20.91 34.39 -37.48
N ALA A 119 -19.89 34.11 -36.68
CA ALA A 119 -19.78 34.51 -35.28
C ALA A 119 -18.49 35.30 -35.04
N ARG A 120 -18.00 36.02 -36.05
CA ARG A 120 -16.87 36.95 -35.90
C ARG A 120 -17.14 37.93 -34.76
N GLY A 121 -16.19 38.02 -33.83
CA GLY A 121 -16.38 38.84 -32.62
C GLY A 121 -16.80 38.05 -31.38
N ALA A 122 -17.27 36.80 -31.52
CA ALA A 122 -17.68 36.01 -30.38
C ALA A 122 -16.47 35.65 -29.50
N VAL A 123 -16.55 36.08 -28.24
CA VAL A 123 -15.56 35.77 -27.17
C VAL A 123 -16.09 34.75 -26.18
N SER A 124 -17.39 34.44 -26.22
CA SER A 124 -18.00 33.43 -25.37
C SER A 124 -19.16 32.74 -26.08
N THR A 125 -19.47 31.53 -25.63
CA THR A 125 -20.51 30.67 -26.19
C THR A 125 -21.28 29.94 -25.11
N ALA A 126 -22.56 29.71 -25.38
CA ALA A 126 -23.37 28.72 -24.70
C ALA A 126 -23.44 27.45 -25.55
N VAL A 127 -23.31 26.29 -24.91
CA VAL A 127 -23.26 24.99 -25.56
C VAL A 127 -24.36 24.11 -25.00
N HIS A 128 -25.07 23.43 -25.89
CA HIS A 128 -26.00 22.36 -25.56
C HIS A 128 -25.58 21.11 -26.31
N ILE A 129 -25.52 20.01 -25.58
CA ILE A 129 -25.18 18.72 -26.13
C ILE A 129 -26.29 17.73 -25.79
N GLN A 130 -26.76 17.05 -26.83
CA GLN A 130 -27.62 15.90 -26.70
C GLN A 130 -26.78 14.64 -26.94
N VAL A 131 -26.44 13.93 -25.86
CA VAL A 131 -25.75 12.64 -25.96
C VAL A 131 -26.74 11.61 -26.49
N THR A 132 -26.37 10.92 -27.56
CA THR A 132 -27.21 9.91 -28.23
C THR A 132 -26.71 8.50 -27.98
N ARG A 133 -25.40 8.32 -27.83
CA ARG A 133 -24.78 7.04 -27.50
C ARG A 133 -23.55 7.25 -26.64
N HIS A 134 -23.37 6.38 -25.67
CA HIS A 134 -22.18 6.34 -24.83
C HIS A 134 -21.99 4.90 -24.35
N ASP A 135 -20.92 4.26 -24.83
CA ASP A 135 -20.45 2.95 -24.39
C ASP A 135 -18.93 3.00 -24.18
N ASP A 136 -18.36 1.87 -23.77
CA ASP A 136 -16.93 1.74 -23.43
C ASP A 136 -16.00 2.08 -24.61
N THR A 137 -16.49 2.11 -25.85
CA THR A 137 -15.66 2.33 -27.05
C THR A 137 -15.90 3.67 -27.72
N LEU A 138 -17.09 4.26 -27.54
CA LEU A 138 -17.54 5.40 -28.31
C LEU A 138 -18.48 6.29 -27.51
N ILE A 139 -18.30 7.59 -27.64
CA ILE A 139 -19.29 8.60 -27.27
C ILE A 139 -19.77 9.35 -28.51
N ARG A 140 -21.08 9.54 -28.63
CA ARG A 140 -21.72 10.26 -29.73
C ARG A 140 -22.72 11.27 -29.20
N GLY A 141 -22.67 12.49 -29.74
CA GLY A 141 -23.62 13.54 -29.40
C GLY A 141 -23.93 14.49 -30.56
N HIS A 142 -25.01 15.24 -30.41
CA HIS A 142 -25.28 16.43 -31.22
C HIS A 142 -24.93 17.65 -30.39
N VAL A 143 -24.07 18.52 -30.90
CA VAL A 143 -23.61 19.75 -30.25
C VAL A 143 -24.27 20.93 -30.94
N THR A 144 -24.81 21.85 -30.16
CA THR A 144 -25.31 23.14 -30.63
C THR A 144 -24.67 24.24 -29.82
N VAL A 145 -24.19 25.28 -30.50
CA VAL A 145 -23.41 26.37 -29.92
C VAL A 145 -24.09 27.69 -30.25
N TRP A 146 -24.26 28.55 -29.26
CA TRP A 146 -24.83 29.89 -29.37
C TRP A 146 -23.88 30.94 -28.82
N SER A 147 -24.05 32.20 -29.23
CA SER A 147 -23.39 33.34 -28.61
C SER A 147 -24.01 33.64 -27.24
N SER A 148 -23.34 34.48 -26.45
CA SER A 148 -23.92 35.08 -25.23
C SER A 148 -25.19 35.88 -25.51
N ASP A 149 -25.34 36.39 -26.74
CA ASP A 149 -26.48 37.19 -27.19
C ASP A 149 -27.64 36.33 -27.73
N GLY A 150 -27.47 35.00 -27.74
CA GLY A 150 -28.50 34.03 -28.14
C GLY A 150 -28.49 33.66 -29.63
N ASP A 151 -27.56 34.20 -30.41
CA ASP A 151 -27.41 33.86 -31.83
C ASP A 151 -26.82 32.46 -32.02
N LEU A 152 -27.33 31.72 -32.99
CA LEU A 152 -26.82 30.39 -33.30
C LEU A 152 -25.46 30.49 -34.01
N ILE A 153 -24.43 29.89 -33.42
CA ILE A 153 -23.04 29.92 -33.92
C ILE A 153 -22.69 28.65 -34.71
N ALA A 154 -23.03 27.48 -34.16
CA ALA A 154 -22.72 26.22 -34.82
C ALA A 154 -23.67 25.09 -34.42
N ILE A 155 -23.88 24.16 -35.36
CA ILE A 155 -24.52 22.86 -35.10
C ILE A 155 -23.55 21.79 -35.61
N ALA A 156 -23.12 20.89 -34.73
CA ALA A 156 -22.39 19.68 -35.09
C ALA A 156 -23.28 18.47 -34.81
N ARG A 157 -23.70 17.75 -35.85
CA ARG A 157 -24.48 16.51 -35.70
C ARG A 157 -23.57 15.30 -35.84
N GLY A 158 -23.78 14.31 -34.97
CA GLY A 158 -22.97 13.10 -34.99
C GLY A 158 -21.51 13.38 -34.65
N PHE A 159 -21.25 14.18 -33.61
CA PHE A 159 -19.91 14.38 -33.08
C PHE A 159 -19.48 13.11 -32.33
N PHE A 160 -18.34 12.52 -32.71
CA PHE A 160 -17.82 11.27 -32.17
C PHE A 160 -16.55 11.50 -31.36
N GLY A 161 -16.48 10.87 -30.20
CA GLY A 161 -15.22 10.53 -29.56
C GLY A 161 -15.04 9.02 -29.51
N LYS A 162 -13.84 8.54 -29.83
CA LYS A 162 -13.51 7.11 -29.77
C LYS A 162 -12.54 6.87 -28.63
N GLN A 163 -12.78 5.86 -27.80
CA GLN A 163 -11.90 5.56 -26.67
C GLN A 163 -10.50 5.18 -27.16
N ILE A 164 -9.46 5.72 -26.53
CA ILE A 164 -8.10 5.19 -26.62
C ILE A 164 -8.00 4.01 -25.65
N PRO A 165 -7.58 2.80 -26.11
CA PRO A 165 -7.37 1.67 -25.22
C PRO A 165 -6.40 2.00 -24.08
N SER A 166 -6.69 1.50 -22.88
CA SER A 166 -5.93 1.79 -21.65
C SER A 166 -4.43 1.49 -21.72
N HIS A 167 -3.99 0.53 -22.56
CA HIS A 167 -2.58 0.21 -22.74
C HIS A 167 -1.78 1.27 -23.52
N SER A 168 -2.46 2.26 -24.13
CA SER A 168 -1.82 3.36 -24.87
C SER A 168 -1.70 4.65 -24.07
N ILE A 169 -2.29 4.71 -22.86
CA ILE A 169 -2.20 5.84 -21.94
C ILE A 169 -1.15 5.45 -20.90
N GLY A 170 -0.14 6.32 -20.69
CA GLY A 170 0.96 6.04 -19.78
C GLY A 170 0.45 5.57 -18.41
N ASN A 171 1.14 4.60 -17.81
CA ASN A 171 0.79 4.08 -16.50
C ASN A 171 0.65 5.24 -15.50
N VAL A 172 -0.40 5.21 -14.67
CA VAL A 172 -0.48 6.11 -13.51
C VAL A 172 0.81 5.88 -12.71
N PRO A 173 1.61 6.93 -12.43
CA PRO A 173 2.83 6.77 -11.67
C PRO A 173 2.50 6.08 -10.35
N GLN A 174 3.07 4.90 -10.17
CA GLN A 174 2.95 4.16 -8.93
C GLN A 174 4.04 4.64 -8.00
N TYR A 175 3.72 4.75 -6.72
CA TYR A 175 4.70 5.16 -5.72
C TYR A 175 4.79 4.07 -4.66
N ASP A 176 6.02 3.77 -4.25
CA ASP A 176 6.29 2.97 -3.07
C ASP A 176 6.87 3.85 -1.97
N ILE A 177 6.86 3.31 -0.76
CA ILE A 177 7.44 3.93 0.41
C ILE A 177 8.64 3.09 0.83
N SER A 178 9.83 3.68 0.79
CA SER A 178 11.05 3.00 1.17
C SER A 178 11.91 3.84 2.11
N PHE A 179 12.63 3.16 3.00
CA PHE A 179 13.67 3.77 3.82
C PHE A 179 14.97 3.79 3.02
N THR A 180 15.48 4.99 2.79
CA THR A 180 16.72 5.20 2.04
C THR A 180 17.74 5.93 2.91
N PRO A 181 19.05 5.71 2.71
CA PRO A 181 20.05 6.47 3.43
C PRO A 181 19.83 7.98 3.30
N GLU A 182 20.01 8.70 4.40
CA GLU A 182 20.02 10.16 4.41
C GLU A 182 21.14 10.67 3.48
N LEU A 183 20.83 11.70 2.68
CA LEU A 183 21.79 12.22 1.69
C LEU A 183 22.84 13.11 2.36
N GLU A 184 24.08 13.04 1.91
CA GLU A 184 25.12 13.95 2.39
C GLU A 184 24.75 15.42 2.12
N GLY A 185 24.97 16.29 3.10
CA GLY A 185 24.65 17.72 3.02
C GLY A 185 23.18 18.09 3.19
N SER A 186 22.30 17.13 3.53
CA SER A 186 20.86 17.38 3.78
C SER A 186 20.53 17.83 5.21
N SER A 187 21.52 17.81 6.11
CA SER A 187 21.39 18.17 7.53
C SER A 187 22.33 19.30 7.97
N PHE A 188 21.97 20.00 9.04
CA PHE A 188 22.78 21.01 9.72
C PHE A 188 22.73 20.77 11.23
N GLU A 189 23.68 21.34 11.98
CA GLU A 189 23.66 21.25 13.44
C GLU A 189 22.69 22.27 14.07
N VAL A 190 21.87 21.80 15.01
CA VAL A 190 20.95 22.59 15.80
C VAL A 190 21.52 22.77 17.20
N VAL A 191 21.22 23.93 17.81
CA VAL A 191 21.51 24.19 19.22
C VAL A 191 20.18 24.45 19.94
N CYS A 192 19.89 23.63 20.96
CA CYS A 192 18.71 23.78 21.79
C CYS A 192 19.10 24.41 23.14
N GLY A 193 18.37 25.43 23.55
CA GLY A 193 18.60 26.13 24.82
C GLY A 193 17.88 25.47 25.99
N ASN A 194 16.73 24.85 25.72
CA ASN A 194 16.06 24.05 26.73
C ASN A 194 15.30 22.86 26.12
N VAL A 195 15.12 21.85 26.94
CA VAL A 195 14.57 20.55 26.56
C VAL A 195 13.52 20.14 27.58
N VAL A 196 12.35 19.73 27.08
CA VAL A 196 11.32 19.06 27.87
C VAL A 196 11.43 17.57 27.60
N LEU A 197 11.76 16.80 28.63
CA LEU A 197 11.86 15.34 28.55
C LEU A 197 10.71 14.70 29.32
N PHE A 198 9.87 13.95 28.62
CA PHE A 198 8.88 13.09 29.28
C PHE A 198 9.60 11.90 29.92
N GLU A 199 9.33 11.66 31.20
CA GLU A 199 10.05 10.62 31.91
C GLU A 199 9.65 9.23 31.40
N PRO A 200 10.65 8.37 31.12
CA PRO A 200 10.41 7.00 30.74
C PRO A 200 9.65 6.24 31.85
N GLN A 201 8.73 5.35 31.47
CA GLN A 201 8.23 4.35 32.42
C GLN A 201 9.37 3.42 32.89
N PRO A 202 9.27 2.75 34.05
CA PRO A 202 10.28 1.82 34.50
C PRO A 202 10.61 0.76 33.42
N GLY A 203 11.87 0.68 32.99
CA GLY A 203 12.34 -0.22 31.93
C GLY A 203 12.49 0.41 30.54
N VAL A 204 12.11 1.68 30.37
CA VAL A 204 12.33 2.47 29.15
C VAL A 204 13.70 3.17 29.25
N MET A 205 14.42 3.28 28.12
CA MET A 205 15.76 3.88 28.06
C MET A 205 15.75 5.35 28.52
N ASP A 206 16.64 5.70 29.45
CA ASP A 206 16.88 7.09 29.83
C ASP A 206 17.79 7.80 28.84
N CYS A 207 17.21 8.72 28.05
CA CYS A 207 17.93 9.51 27.07
C CYS A 207 18.58 10.79 27.66
N THR A 208 18.51 11.01 28.98
CA THR A 208 19.06 12.22 29.63
C THR A 208 20.53 12.45 29.30
N SER A 209 21.34 11.40 29.32
CA SER A 209 22.79 11.48 29.01
C SER A 209 23.05 11.86 27.56
N ALA A 210 22.27 11.32 26.61
CA ALA A 210 22.36 11.66 25.20
C ALA A 210 21.96 13.14 24.95
N ILE A 211 20.94 13.64 25.65
CA ILE A 211 20.53 15.05 25.58
C ILE A 211 21.60 15.98 26.16
N GLN A 212 22.19 15.62 27.31
CA GLN A 212 23.25 16.41 27.95
C GLN A 212 24.52 16.44 27.10
N SER A 213 24.89 15.32 26.46
CA SER A 213 26.00 15.25 25.51
C SER A 213 25.70 16.08 24.26
N ALA A 214 24.46 15.99 23.75
CA ALA A 214 24.01 16.77 22.60
C ALA A 214 24.02 18.29 22.89
N PHE A 215 23.57 18.71 24.08
CA PHE A 215 23.43 20.10 24.48
C PHE A 215 23.96 20.35 25.92
N PRO A 216 25.28 20.51 26.11
CA PRO A 216 25.90 20.61 27.44
C PRO A 216 25.43 21.77 28.31
N GLY A 217 24.79 22.79 27.74
CA GLY A 217 24.26 23.95 28.44
C GLY A 217 22.74 24.06 28.45
N ALA A 218 22.01 23.05 27.96
CA ALA A 218 20.55 23.13 27.89
C ALA A 218 19.90 22.89 29.26
N HIS A 219 18.85 23.65 29.56
CA HIS A 219 18.01 23.38 30.72
C HIS A 219 17.05 22.21 30.41
N ILE A 220 17.20 21.09 31.12
CA ILE A 220 16.35 19.90 30.94
C ILE A 220 15.25 19.89 32.01
N GLN A 221 14.01 20.07 31.59
CA GLN A 221 12.83 19.91 32.45
C GLN A 221 12.25 18.51 32.25
N LYS A 222 12.26 17.70 33.32
CA LYS A 222 11.64 16.37 33.31
C LYS A 222 10.17 16.47 33.70
N PHE A 223 9.32 15.75 32.98
CA PHE A 223 7.88 15.63 33.30
C PHE A 223 7.56 14.18 33.65
N GLU A 224 7.17 13.94 34.91
CA GLU A 224 6.71 12.65 35.39
C GLU A 224 5.53 12.13 34.55
N SER A 225 5.57 10.83 34.25
CA SER A 225 4.66 9.98 33.46
C SER A 225 3.23 10.49 33.18
N PHE A 226 2.71 10.10 32.01
CA PHE A 226 1.32 10.23 31.58
C PHE A 226 0.32 9.80 32.67
N PRO A 227 -0.58 10.68 33.14
CA PRO A 227 -1.64 10.31 34.07
C PRO A 227 -2.58 9.24 33.48
N GLN A 228 -3.02 8.29 34.30
CA GLN A 228 -3.99 7.24 33.88
C GLN A 228 -5.41 7.77 33.61
N GLU A 229 -5.71 9.01 34.01
CA GLU A 229 -6.98 9.70 33.73
C GLU A 229 -6.74 10.87 32.76
N LYS A 230 -7.72 11.13 31.86
CA LYS A 230 -7.68 12.14 30.78
C LYS A 230 -6.81 13.36 31.14
N PRO A 231 -5.56 13.42 30.65
CA PRO A 231 -4.60 14.38 31.16
C PRO A 231 -4.89 15.80 30.67
N LYS A 232 -4.50 16.75 31.52
CA LYS A 232 -4.21 18.15 31.18
C LYS A 232 -2.69 18.37 31.33
N ILE A 233 -1.88 17.53 30.70
CA ILE A 233 -0.40 17.68 30.65
C ILE A 233 0.00 19.09 30.20
N THR A 234 -0.82 19.74 29.37
CA THR A 234 -0.49 20.94 28.63
C THR A 234 -0.83 22.28 29.30
N GLU A 235 -1.61 22.28 30.38
CA GLU A 235 -1.76 23.47 31.24
C GLU A 235 -0.51 23.72 32.10
N ARG A 236 0.40 22.73 32.21
CA ARG A 236 1.63 22.77 33.04
C ARG A 236 2.93 22.96 32.25
N LEU A 237 2.87 23.05 30.91
CA LEU A 237 4.02 23.46 30.09
C LEU A 237 4.24 24.97 30.25
N ASP A 238 4.88 25.35 31.35
CA ASP A 238 5.36 26.71 31.63
C ASP A 238 6.75 26.93 31.00
N TYR A 239 6.82 26.71 29.68
CA TYR A 239 8.05 26.64 28.92
C TYR A 239 7.94 27.40 27.58
N PRO A 240 8.97 28.16 27.14
CA PRO A 240 8.96 28.83 25.84
C PRO A 240 8.90 27.85 24.66
N LEU A 241 7.73 27.76 24.02
CA LEU A 241 7.50 26.90 22.84
C LEU A 241 7.98 27.56 21.53
N ASP A 242 9.21 28.05 21.54
CA ASP A 242 9.87 28.66 20.38
C ASP A 242 10.71 27.64 19.58
N GLY A 243 11.31 28.10 18.48
CA GLY A 243 12.13 27.25 17.60
C GLY A 243 13.48 26.82 18.20
N ARG A 244 13.79 27.18 19.46
CA ARG A 244 15.00 26.75 20.18
C ARG A 244 14.70 25.75 21.30
N GLY A 245 13.44 25.36 21.46
CA GLY A 245 13.02 24.28 22.33
C GLY A 245 13.08 22.91 21.64
N LEU A 246 13.21 21.87 22.45
CA LEU A 246 13.05 20.47 22.06
C LEU A 246 12.13 19.75 23.05
N ILE A 247 11.12 19.05 22.56
CA ILE A 247 10.30 18.12 23.35
C ILE A 247 10.70 16.70 22.97
N VAL A 248 11.10 15.88 23.94
CA VAL A 248 11.47 14.47 23.74
C VAL A 248 10.46 13.57 24.42
N VAL A 249 9.88 12.64 23.66
CA VAL A 249 8.91 11.66 24.14
C VAL A 249 9.47 10.25 23.92
N PRO A 250 10.08 9.62 24.95
CA PRO A 250 10.52 8.24 24.86
C PRO A 250 9.31 7.29 24.90
N SER A 251 9.07 6.54 23.83
CA SER A 251 8.02 5.51 23.74
C SER A 251 8.60 4.09 23.68
N ILE A 252 9.87 3.93 24.05
CA ILE A 252 10.64 2.69 23.88
C ILE A 252 10.04 1.58 24.78
N ILE A 253 9.41 0.58 24.16
CA ILE A 253 8.79 -0.63 24.72
C ILE A 253 7.30 -0.48 25.07
N LEU A 254 6.49 -0.66 24.05
CA LEU A 254 5.07 -1.00 24.16
C LEU A 254 4.91 -2.47 24.55
N ALA A 255 5.19 -2.79 25.81
CA ALA A 255 4.91 -4.13 26.35
C ALA A 255 3.40 -4.45 26.42
N SER A 256 2.52 -3.46 26.22
CA SER A 256 1.06 -3.63 26.22
C SER A 256 0.32 -2.58 25.36
N ARG A 257 -0.87 -2.94 24.85
CA ARG A 257 -1.78 -2.01 24.14
C ARG A 257 -2.14 -0.77 24.95
N ALA A 258 -2.26 -0.89 26.27
CA ALA A 258 -2.61 0.23 27.14
C ALA A 258 -1.54 1.35 27.13
N ASN A 259 -0.27 0.98 27.01
CA ASN A 259 0.82 1.95 26.94
C ASN A 259 0.83 2.73 25.62
N LEU A 260 0.39 2.09 24.52
CA LEU A 260 0.31 2.72 23.20
C LEU A 260 -0.76 3.80 23.17
N GLU A 261 -1.94 3.50 23.74
CA GLU A 261 -3.03 4.47 23.85
C GLU A 261 -2.61 5.69 24.66
N LEU A 262 -1.90 5.50 25.78
CA LEU A 262 -1.38 6.60 26.60
C LEU A 262 -0.37 7.47 25.84
N THR A 263 0.57 6.86 25.11
CA THR A 263 1.53 7.62 24.30
C THR A 263 0.84 8.39 23.16
N ILE A 264 -0.13 7.77 22.46
CA ILE A 264 -0.90 8.45 21.41
C ILE A 264 -1.66 9.64 22.01
N HIS A 265 -2.33 9.46 23.15
CA HIS A 265 -3.01 10.54 23.85
C HIS A 265 -2.07 11.70 24.20
N ALA A 266 -0.86 11.40 24.65
CA ALA A 266 0.13 12.43 24.94
C ALA A 266 0.60 13.19 23.70
N ILE A 267 0.86 12.49 22.59
CA ILE A 267 1.20 13.11 21.31
C ILE A 267 0.08 14.07 20.86
N MET A 268 -1.17 13.63 20.97
CA MET A 268 -2.34 14.45 20.65
C MET A 268 -2.43 15.69 21.56
N GLU A 269 -2.13 15.55 22.85
CA GLU A 269 -2.16 16.69 23.77
C GLU A 269 -1.07 17.71 23.45
N ILE A 270 0.17 17.25 23.25
CA ILE A 270 1.30 18.09 22.81
C ILE A 270 0.94 18.85 21.54
N ALA A 271 0.38 18.14 20.54
CA ALA A 271 -0.09 18.75 19.30
C ALA A 271 -1.16 19.82 19.54
N ASN A 272 -2.19 19.54 20.35
CA ASN A 272 -3.23 20.50 20.70
C ASN A 272 -2.67 21.77 21.39
N ARG A 273 -1.69 21.61 22.28
CA ARG A 273 -1.05 22.75 22.94
C ARG A 273 -0.23 23.59 21.98
N LEU A 274 0.61 22.95 21.18
CA LEU A 274 1.40 23.63 20.14
C LEU A 274 0.50 24.37 19.16
N HIS A 275 -0.64 23.78 18.81
CA HIS A 275 -1.67 24.44 18.01
C HIS A 275 -2.24 25.69 18.71
N SER A 276 -2.74 25.52 19.94
CA SER A 276 -3.41 26.59 20.71
C SER A 276 -2.52 27.80 20.98
N CYS A 277 -1.23 27.57 21.20
CA CYS A 277 -0.24 28.61 21.49
C CYS A 277 0.57 29.04 20.27
N LYS A 278 0.32 28.47 19.08
CA LYS A 278 1.14 28.65 17.86
C LYS A 278 2.64 28.43 18.12
N GLY A 279 2.97 27.42 18.92
CA GLY A 279 4.36 27.07 19.24
C GLY A 279 5.09 26.47 18.03
N ALA A 280 6.40 26.70 17.93
CA ALA A 280 7.26 26.29 16.80
C ALA A 280 8.39 25.32 17.20
N THR A 281 8.23 24.67 18.36
CA THR A 281 9.21 23.75 18.95
C THR A 281 9.31 22.43 18.20
N THR A 282 10.51 21.86 18.14
CA THR A 282 10.74 20.51 17.59
C THR A 282 10.27 19.44 18.58
N VAL A 283 9.57 18.43 18.09
CA VAL A 283 9.10 17.30 18.91
C VAL A 283 9.75 16.03 18.38
N ILE A 284 10.50 15.31 19.20
CA ILE A 284 11.08 14.00 18.82
C ILE A 284 10.38 12.93 19.64
N VAL A 285 9.73 12.00 18.94
CA VAL A 285 9.14 10.81 19.56
C VAL A 285 10.05 9.63 19.25
N ILE A 286 10.59 9.03 20.29
CA ILE A 286 11.55 7.94 20.16
C ILE A 286 10.81 6.62 20.29
N SER A 287 11.01 5.74 19.33
CA SER A 287 10.33 4.45 19.21
C SER A 287 11.35 3.34 18.96
N LYS A 288 10.91 2.08 18.93
CA LYS A 288 11.82 0.94 18.80
C LYS A 288 11.19 -0.18 17.98
N GLY A 289 11.68 -0.34 16.76
CA GLY A 289 11.19 -1.30 15.78
C GLY A 289 9.86 -0.90 15.15
N ASP A 290 9.50 0.38 15.12
CA ASP A 290 8.26 0.88 14.51
C ASP A 290 8.23 0.66 13.00
N CYS A 291 9.40 0.61 12.37
CA CYS A 291 9.55 0.43 10.95
C CYS A 291 10.61 -0.60 10.58
N MET A 292 10.66 -0.93 9.30
CA MET A 292 11.61 -1.88 8.74
C MET A 292 12.44 -1.17 7.68
N THR A 293 13.72 -0.97 7.97
CA THR A 293 14.70 -0.48 6.99
C THR A 293 15.27 -1.65 6.18
N PRO A 294 16.04 -1.40 5.10
CA PRO A 294 16.68 -2.47 4.33
C PRO A 294 17.63 -3.37 5.14
N VAL A 295 18.05 -2.93 6.33
CA VAL A 295 19.06 -3.59 7.17
C VAL A 295 18.44 -4.27 8.41
N ASP A 296 17.14 -4.04 8.64
CA ASP A 296 16.42 -4.66 9.74
C ASP A 296 15.92 -6.07 9.37
N SER A 297 15.92 -6.95 10.36
CA SER A 297 15.39 -8.32 10.23
C SER A 297 14.02 -8.52 10.87
N ASN A 298 13.59 -7.60 11.74
CA ASN A 298 12.33 -7.64 12.48
C ASN A 298 11.82 -6.21 12.74
N CYS A 299 10.52 -6.10 12.97
CA CYS A 299 9.85 -4.90 13.45
C CYS A 299 8.75 -5.29 14.45
N ASP A 300 8.22 -4.33 15.20
CA ASP A 300 7.01 -4.45 16.02
C ASP A 300 5.83 -3.73 15.34
N PRO A 301 4.92 -4.47 14.67
CA PRO A 301 3.78 -3.89 13.99
C PRO A 301 2.83 -3.10 14.90
N PHE A 302 2.84 -3.35 16.21
CA PHE A 302 1.99 -2.61 17.15
C PHE A 302 2.50 -1.18 17.35
N SER A 303 3.80 -0.99 17.36
CA SER A 303 4.42 0.31 17.60
C SER A 303 4.33 1.23 16.35
N SER A 304 4.17 0.66 15.14
CA SER A 304 3.92 1.41 13.90
C SER A 304 2.71 2.38 13.95
N ALA A 305 1.74 2.16 14.84
CA ALA A 305 0.60 3.07 15.04
C ALA A 305 1.04 4.47 15.54
N LEU A 306 2.15 4.55 16.28
CA LEU A 306 2.73 5.83 16.73
C LEU A 306 3.13 6.70 15.56
N GLN A 307 3.80 6.11 14.56
CA GLN A 307 4.20 6.80 13.35
C GLN A 307 3.01 7.44 12.63
N VAL A 308 1.85 6.77 12.61
CA VAL A 308 0.61 7.31 12.02
C VAL A 308 0.13 8.53 12.79
N ALA A 309 0.03 8.45 14.12
CA ALA A 309 -0.41 9.56 14.96
C ALA A 309 0.49 10.79 14.79
N ILE A 310 1.81 10.57 14.75
CA ILE A 310 2.79 11.65 14.58
C ILE A 310 2.71 12.25 13.17
N ARG A 311 2.50 11.43 12.14
CA ARG A 311 2.35 11.90 10.76
C ARG A 311 1.10 12.75 10.58
N VAL A 312 -0.01 12.40 11.25
CA VAL A 312 -1.23 13.22 11.28
C VAL A 312 -0.93 14.56 11.95
N ALA A 313 -0.29 14.55 13.12
CA ALA A 313 0.11 15.78 13.80
C ALA A 313 1.04 16.67 12.94
N ALA A 314 1.97 16.07 12.18
CA ALA A 314 2.85 16.78 11.26
C ALA A 314 2.07 17.48 10.12
N ASN A 315 1.04 16.82 9.60
CA ASN A 315 0.20 17.38 8.54
C ASN A 315 -0.71 18.51 9.06
N GLU A 316 -1.22 18.38 10.29
CA GLU A 316 -2.10 19.39 10.91
C GLU A 316 -1.31 20.60 11.46
N LEU A 317 -0.04 20.41 11.82
CA LEU A 317 0.84 21.43 12.39
C LEU A 317 2.11 21.61 11.55
N PRO A 318 2.02 22.16 10.32
CA PRO A 318 3.15 22.24 9.40
C PRO A 318 4.29 23.17 9.87
N TRP A 319 4.04 24.04 10.87
CA TRP A 319 5.06 24.88 11.50
C TRP A 319 5.77 24.20 12.68
N VAL A 320 5.23 23.07 13.17
CA VAL A 320 5.87 22.20 14.14
C VAL A 320 6.65 21.15 13.37
N ARG A 321 7.78 20.69 13.93
CA ARG A 321 8.57 19.61 13.34
C ARG A 321 8.51 18.37 14.22
N PRO A 322 7.42 17.59 14.18
CA PRO A 322 7.37 16.32 14.87
C PRO A 322 8.12 15.26 14.08
N ILE A 323 9.09 14.61 14.72
CA ILE A 323 10.01 13.64 14.14
C ILE A 323 9.82 12.31 14.88
N PRO A 324 9.23 11.28 14.25
CA PRO A 324 9.38 9.91 14.72
C PRO A 324 10.81 9.44 14.44
N ALA A 325 11.56 9.16 15.51
CA ALA A 325 12.88 8.57 15.48
C ALA A 325 12.77 7.11 15.95
N ASP A 326 12.96 6.16 15.04
CA ASP A 326 12.89 4.73 15.32
C ASP A 326 14.28 4.16 15.59
N LEU A 327 14.41 3.37 16.66
CA LEU A 327 15.62 2.62 17.01
C LEU A 327 15.48 1.17 16.55
N PRO A 328 16.59 0.46 16.27
CA PRO A 328 16.52 -0.89 15.77
C PRO A 328 15.98 -1.84 16.85
N PHE A 329 15.30 -2.89 16.40
CA PHE A 329 14.76 -3.92 17.29
C PHE A 329 15.91 -4.70 17.98
N GLY A 330 15.84 -4.88 19.31
CA GLY A 330 16.90 -5.52 20.12
C GLY A 330 17.75 -4.58 20.98
N GLU A 331 18.62 -5.12 21.84
CA GLU A 331 19.55 -4.32 22.64
C GLU A 331 20.81 -3.99 21.84
N SER A 332 21.23 -2.73 21.85
CA SER A 332 22.47 -2.28 21.22
C SER A 332 23.15 -1.22 22.08
N ASP A 333 24.43 -1.42 22.37
CA ASP A 333 25.24 -0.54 23.24
C ASP A 333 25.41 0.88 22.67
N ASN A 334 25.06 1.12 21.41
CA ASN A 334 25.26 2.40 20.72
C ASN A 334 23.99 3.25 20.57
N GLN A 335 22.84 2.84 21.10
CA GLN A 335 21.57 3.56 20.89
C GLN A 335 21.60 5.01 21.40
N LEU A 336 22.25 5.27 22.54
CA LEU A 336 22.38 6.63 23.08
C LEU A 336 23.23 7.55 22.18
N LYS A 337 24.27 7.01 21.53
CA LYS A 337 25.10 7.78 20.59
C LYS A 337 24.34 8.11 19.31
N LEU A 338 23.52 7.17 18.82
CA LEU A 338 22.64 7.41 17.68
C LEU A 338 21.66 8.54 17.99
N LEU A 339 21.01 8.51 19.15
CA LEU A 339 20.11 9.56 19.61
C LEU A 339 20.81 10.91 19.82
N GLU A 340 22.00 10.92 20.43
CA GLU A 340 22.81 12.14 20.57
C GLU A 340 23.03 12.81 19.21
N SER A 341 23.42 12.00 18.21
CA SER A 341 23.65 12.50 16.86
C SER A 341 22.37 13.02 16.19
N GLU A 342 21.22 12.39 16.45
CA GLU A 342 19.93 12.80 15.89
C GLU A 342 19.40 14.07 16.56
N PHE A 343 19.58 14.24 17.87
CA PHE A 343 19.16 15.45 18.58
C PHE A 343 19.86 16.71 18.03
N ARG A 344 21.12 16.59 17.61
CA ARG A 344 21.86 17.69 16.99
C ARG A 344 21.48 17.94 15.54
N ARG A 345 20.75 17.05 14.87
CA ARG A 345 20.43 17.18 13.45
C ARG A 345 19.18 18.01 13.22
N GLY A 346 19.34 19.06 12.41
CA GLY A 346 18.26 19.74 11.71
C GLY A 346 18.27 19.35 10.24
N ARG A 347 17.11 19.03 9.67
CA ARG A 347 16.98 18.73 8.23
C ARG A 347 16.54 19.95 7.44
N LEU A 348 17.12 20.13 6.25
CA LEU A 348 16.74 21.19 5.31
C LEU A 348 15.40 20.88 4.62
N ARG A 349 15.14 19.59 4.40
CA ARG A 349 13.93 19.07 3.78
C ARG A 349 12.88 18.80 4.85
N CYS A 350 11.72 19.45 4.74
CA CYS A 350 10.62 19.35 5.71
C CYS A 350 9.74 18.11 5.51
N ASP A 351 10.00 17.31 4.49
CA ASP A 351 9.29 16.07 4.15
C ASP A 351 9.97 14.80 4.69
N GLU A 352 11.26 14.87 5.03
CA GLU A 352 12.09 13.79 5.58
C GLU A 352 11.97 13.70 7.11
N ASN A 353 10.74 13.63 7.63
CA ASN A 353 10.50 13.71 9.07
C ASN A 353 10.47 12.35 9.76
N VAL A 354 10.42 11.25 9.00
CA VAL A 354 10.40 9.90 9.57
C VAL A 354 11.77 9.27 9.43
N VAL A 355 12.38 8.99 10.57
CA VAL A 355 13.80 8.63 10.66
C VAL A 355 13.93 7.29 11.36
N ALA A 356 14.74 6.41 10.79
CA ALA A 356 15.18 5.17 11.41
C ALA A 356 16.69 5.24 11.63
N LEU A 357 17.10 5.05 12.88
CA LEU A 357 18.48 5.13 13.31
C LEU A 357 19.08 3.72 13.36
N SER A 358 20.17 3.50 12.63
CA SER A 358 20.89 2.24 12.63
C SER A 358 22.39 2.48 12.88
N PRO A 359 23.14 1.52 13.45
CA PRO A 359 24.60 1.58 13.48
C PRO A 359 25.24 1.78 12.09
N GLU A 360 24.55 1.37 11.03
CA GLU A 360 25.01 1.47 9.64
C GLU A 360 24.71 2.83 9.00
N GLY A 361 23.86 3.65 9.64
CA GLY A 361 23.53 4.99 9.18
C GLY A 361 22.11 5.43 9.58
N VAL A 362 21.79 6.66 9.19
CA VAL A 362 20.45 7.23 9.34
C VAL A 362 19.67 6.99 8.06
N PHE A 363 18.50 6.38 8.19
CA PHE A 363 17.58 6.13 7.08
C PHE A 363 16.37 7.05 7.20
N VAL A 364 15.95 7.64 6.08
CA VAL A 364 14.76 8.49 6.00
C VAL A 364 13.72 7.85 5.08
N LYS A 365 12.46 7.94 5.49
CA LYS A 365 11.32 7.41 4.74
C LYS A 365 11.02 8.32 3.55
N ARG A 366 11.10 7.80 2.32
CA ARG A 366 10.82 8.53 1.08
C ARG A 366 9.73 7.85 0.27
N LEU A 367 8.97 8.67 -0.44
CA LEU A 367 8.07 8.21 -1.50
C LEU A 367 8.91 8.06 -2.78
N ILE A 368 9.05 6.84 -3.28
CA ILE A 368 9.83 6.52 -4.47
C ILE A 368 8.87 6.25 -5.61
N LEU A 369 9.11 6.87 -6.76
CA LEU A 369 8.38 6.56 -7.98
C LEU A 369 8.81 5.17 -8.47
N LEU A 370 7.85 4.27 -8.60
CA LEU A 370 8.04 2.96 -9.24
C LEU A 370 7.96 3.16 -10.75
N ASN A 371 9.12 3.10 -11.42
CA ASN A 371 9.14 3.08 -12.88
C ASN A 371 8.97 1.64 -13.38
N PRO A 372 7.99 1.36 -14.26
CA PRO A 372 7.83 0.06 -14.88
C PRO A 372 9.05 -0.40 -15.69
N GLN A 373 9.92 0.53 -16.11
CA GLN A 373 11.15 0.21 -16.85
C GLN A 373 12.26 -0.36 -15.95
N ASP A 374 12.14 -0.27 -14.63
CA ASP A 374 13.07 -0.86 -13.66
C ASP A 374 12.79 -2.34 -13.39
N GLU A 375 11.82 -2.95 -14.09
CA GLU A 375 11.45 -4.38 -14.08
C GLU A 375 12.63 -5.36 -14.36
N GLY A 376 13.83 -4.85 -14.71
CA GLY A 376 15.05 -5.62 -14.95
C GLY A 376 16.21 -5.37 -13.98
N CYS A 377 16.06 -4.55 -12.94
CA CYS A 377 17.13 -4.32 -11.95
C CYS A 377 17.17 -5.46 -10.91
N GLU A 378 18.36 -5.90 -10.49
CA GLU A 378 18.54 -7.04 -9.56
C GLU A 378 17.84 -6.85 -8.19
N ASP A 379 17.46 -5.62 -7.83
CA ASP A 379 16.75 -5.27 -6.60
C ASP A 379 15.21 -5.16 -6.76
N TYR A 380 14.66 -5.39 -7.96
CA TYR A 380 13.22 -5.30 -8.20
C TYR A 380 12.50 -6.53 -7.60
N LYS A 381 11.82 -6.34 -6.47
CA LYS A 381 10.83 -7.30 -5.97
C LYS A 381 9.53 -7.07 -6.73
N PRO A 382 9.06 -7.99 -7.58
CA PRO A 382 7.78 -7.82 -8.25
C PRO A 382 6.66 -7.88 -7.21
N VAL A 383 6.10 -6.73 -6.83
CA VAL A 383 4.92 -6.64 -5.98
C VAL A 383 3.71 -6.44 -6.89
N LEU A 384 2.91 -7.49 -7.06
CA LEU A 384 1.62 -7.37 -7.73
C LEU A 384 0.63 -6.66 -6.78
N LEU A 385 0.50 -5.34 -6.90
CA LEU A 385 -0.46 -4.56 -6.13
C LEU A 385 -1.83 -4.57 -6.82
N MET A 386 -2.80 -5.27 -6.23
CA MET A 386 -4.21 -5.13 -6.64
C MET A 386 -4.87 -3.98 -5.88
N PRO A 387 -5.74 -3.17 -6.52
CA PRO A 387 -6.56 -2.21 -5.80
C PRO A 387 -7.38 -2.95 -4.73
N ALA A 388 -7.25 -2.52 -3.48
CA ALA A 388 -7.96 -3.11 -2.34
C ALA A 388 -9.47 -2.93 -2.54
N ARG A 389 -10.12 -3.98 -3.04
CA ARG A 389 -11.58 -4.11 -3.04
C ARG A 389 -11.87 -5.11 -1.94
N GLY A 390 -12.31 -4.64 -0.77
CA GLY A 390 -12.56 -5.50 0.39
C GLY A 390 -13.28 -6.81 0.01
N GLY A 391 -12.89 -7.92 0.62
CA GLY A 391 -13.40 -9.25 0.27
C GLY A 391 -12.29 -10.31 0.23
N ARG A 392 -12.66 -11.55 -0.12
CA ARG A 392 -11.73 -12.68 -0.20
C ARG A 392 -11.16 -12.80 -1.61
N TYR A 393 -9.92 -13.26 -1.72
CA TYR A 393 -9.21 -13.43 -2.98
C TYR A 393 -8.66 -14.85 -3.14
N PHE A 394 -8.42 -15.28 -4.37
CA PHE A 394 -7.63 -16.48 -4.69
C PHE A 394 -6.65 -16.18 -5.81
N ALA A 395 -5.51 -16.86 -5.80
CA ALA A 395 -4.53 -16.81 -6.87
C ALA A 395 -4.85 -17.88 -7.93
N GLU A 396 -4.84 -17.49 -9.19
CA GLU A 396 -4.93 -18.35 -10.37
C GLU A 396 -3.56 -18.37 -11.07
N PRO A 397 -2.90 -19.53 -11.24
CA PRO A 397 -1.66 -19.60 -12.02
C PRO A 397 -1.96 -19.51 -13.52
N ASP A 398 -0.95 -19.15 -14.29
CA ASP A 398 -0.94 -19.43 -15.73
C ASP A 398 -0.97 -20.96 -15.95
N PRO A 399 -1.58 -21.50 -17.03
CA PRO A 399 -1.73 -22.95 -17.26
C PRO A 399 -0.42 -23.74 -17.29
N GLY A 400 0.74 -23.07 -17.40
CA GLY A 400 2.07 -23.67 -17.37
C GLY A 400 2.56 -24.13 -15.98
N GLY A 401 1.84 -23.79 -14.89
CA GLY A 401 2.12 -24.33 -13.55
C GLY A 401 3.38 -23.81 -12.85
N SER A 402 4.07 -22.79 -13.38
CA SER A 402 5.09 -22.06 -12.63
C SER A 402 4.46 -20.98 -11.73
N LEU A 403 5.24 -20.43 -10.80
CA LEU A 403 4.85 -19.27 -9.99
C LEU A 403 4.86 -17.96 -10.79
N ASP A 404 5.20 -18.01 -12.08
CA ASP A 404 5.19 -16.85 -12.98
C ASP A 404 3.76 -16.60 -13.49
N GLY A 405 3.37 -15.33 -13.59
CA GLY A 405 2.06 -14.97 -14.15
C GLY A 405 0.85 -15.25 -13.23
N ILE A 406 1.04 -15.27 -11.90
CA ILE A 406 -0.08 -15.42 -10.95
C ILE A 406 -1.06 -14.25 -11.07
N LYS A 407 -2.32 -14.56 -11.36
CA LYS A 407 -3.43 -13.61 -11.37
C LYS A 407 -4.25 -13.78 -10.10
N PHE A 408 -4.32 -12.76 -9.27
CA PHE A 408 -5.25 -12.76 -8.14
C PHE A 408 -6.65 -12.36 -8.61
N ARG A 409 -7.67 -13.10 -8.17
CA ARG A 409 -9.08 -12.83 -8.45
C ARG A 409 -9.85 -12.71 -7.15
N GLN A 410 -10.81 -11.80 -7.11
CA GLN A 410 -11.75 -11.71 -6.00
C GLN A 410 -12.71 -12.89 -6.05
N CYS A 411 -12.91 -13.56 -4.92
CA CYS A 411 -13.91 -14.61 -4.78
C CYS A 411 -15.31 -13.99 -4.89
N ALA A 412 -16.21 -14.63 -5.62
CA ALA A 412 -17.62 -14.27 -5.58
C ALA A 412 -18.16 -14.44 -4.14
N PRO A 413 -19.09 -13.57 -3.69
CA PRO A 413 -19.80 -13.77 -2.43
C PRO A 413 -20.46 -15.16 -2.42
N ARG A 414 -20.31 -15.82 -1.29
CA ARG A 414 -20.55 -17.25 -1.12
C ARG A 414 -22.03 -17.59 -1.32
N SER A 415 -22.32 -18.79 -1.86
CA SER A 415 -23.61 -19.43 -1.61
C SER A 415 -23.46 -20.29 -0.35
N ASP A 416 -24.31 -20.09 0.65
CA ASP A 416 -24.13 -20.65 2.01
C ASP A 416 -24.26 -22.18 2.11
N VAL A 417 -24.51 -22.89 1.01
CA VAL A 417 -24.70 -24.34 1.00
C VAL A 417 -23.38 -25.07 0.70
N LEU A 418 -22.76 -25.62 1.75
CA LEU A 418 -21.67 -26.59 1.62
C LEU A 418 -22.21 -27.97 1.24
N ARG A 419 -21.41 -28.75 0.49
CA ARG A 419 -21.69 -30.18 0.31
C ARG A 419 -21.60 -30.90 1.65
N ALA A 420 -22.31 -32.03 1.78
CA ALA A 420 -22.47 -32.73 3.05
C ALA A 420 -21.16 -33.01 3.81
N GLU A 421 -20.08 -33.40 3.12
CA GLU A 421 -18.78 -33.74 3.75
C GLU A 421 -17.71 -32.65 3.56
N ALA A 422 -18.12 -31.47 3.10
CA ALA A 422 -17.21 -30.37 2.84
C ALA A 422 -17.03 -29.51 4.10
N ILE A 423 -15.80 -29.08 4.34
CA ILE A 423 -15.48 -28.04 5.29
C ILE A 423 -14.95 -26.83 4.53
N SER A 424 -15.14 -25.65 5.11
CA SER A 424 -14.54 -24.42 4.64
C SER A 424 -13.52 -23.94 5.63
N ILE A 425 -12.36 -23.52 5.12
CA ILE A 425 -11.20 -23.13 5.91
C ILE A 425 -10.84 -21.72 5.51
N ASP A 426 -10.85 -20.80 6.48
CA ASP A 426 -10.25 -19.48 6.33
C ASP A 426 -8.73 -19.67 6.47
N ILE A 427 -8.01 -19.44 5.37
CA ILE A 427 -6.60 -19.76 5.24
C ILE A 427 -5.79 -18.62 5.86
N HIS A 428 -4.88 -18.98 6.76
CA HIS A 428 -3.93 -18.04 7.36
C HIS A 428 -2.54 -18.20 6.74
N TYR A 429 -2.11 -19.45 6.51
CA TYR A 429 -0.82 -19.75 5.90
C TYR A 429 -0.97 -20.84 4.85
N ALA A 430 -0.16 -20.76 3.79
CA ALA A 430 -0.12 -21.73 2.71
C ALA A 430 1.32 -22.18 2.45
N GLY A 431 1.51 -23.48 2.22
CA GLY A 431 2.79 -24.03 1.79
C GLY A 431 3.13 -23.56 0.38
N LEU A 432 4.25 -22.87 0.22
CA LEU A 432 4.72 -22.36 -1.08
C LEU A 432 5.05 -23.49 -2.06
N THR A 433 5.46 -24.64 -1.55
CA THR A 433 5.76 -25.83 -2.35
C THR A 433 4.45 -26.45 -2.83
N LEU A 434 4.14 -26.32 -4.12
CA LEU A 434 3.00 -26.94 -4.81
C LEU A 434 1.60 -26.35 -4.52
N ARG A 435 1.45 -25.35 -3.63
CA ARG A 435 0.16 -24.73 -3.31
C ARG A 435 -0.87 -25.71 -2.73
N MET A 436 -0.46 -26.91 -2.37
CA MET A 436 -1.38 -27.99 -2.05
C MET A 436 -1.69 -28.09 -0.56
N GLU A 437 -1.14 -27.22 0.27
CA GLU A 437 -1.23 -27.33 1.73
C GLU A 437 -1.53 -25.98 2.34
N VAL A 438 -2.47 -25.98 3.28
CA VAL A 438 -2.89 -24.78 4.01
C VAL A 438 -3.08 -25.10 5.48
N SER A 439 -2.85 -24.11 6.32
CA SER A 439 -3.32 -24.09 7.69
C SER A 439 -4.28 -22.91 7.90
N GLY A 440 -5.27 -23.13 8.75
CA GLY A 440 -6.28 -22.12 8.98
C GLY A 440 -7.33 -22.56 9.98
N ILE A 441 -8.43 -21.81 10.00
CA ILE A 441 -9.53 -22.00 10.93
C ILE A 441 -10.76 -22.44 10.14
N VAL A 442 -11.44 -23.49 10.61
CA VAL A 442 -12.70 -23.94 10.01
C VAL A 442 -13.76 -22.86 10.18
N SER A 443 -14.28 -22.33 9.07
CA SER A 443 -15.30 -21.27 9.08
C SER A 443 -16.71 -21.77 8.81
N ALA A 444 -16.86 -22.98 8.24
CA ALA A 444 -18.15 -23.64 8.09
C ALA A 444 -17.96 -25.16 7.85
N VAL A 445 -18.98 -25.93 8.20
CA VAL A 445 -19.00 -27.40 8.05
C VAL A 445 -20.29 -27.84 7.34
N GLY A 446 -20.18 -28.88 6.51
CA GLY A 446 -21.32 -29.54 5.89
C GLY A 446 -22.06 -30.48 6.86
N GLU A 447 -23.29 -30.85 6.50
CA GLU A 447 -24.22 -31.63 7.34
C GLU A 447 -23.68 -33.00 7.82
N LYS A 448 -22.79 -33.63 7.04
CA LYS A 448 -22.19 -34.95 7.34
C LYS A 448 -20.73 -34.86 7.79
N VAL A 449 -20.26 -33.67 8.17
CA VAL A 449 -18.92 -33.53 8.74
C VAL A 449 -18.90 -34.09 10.17
N GLN A 450 -17.89 -34.90 10.47
CA GLN A 450 -17.71 -35.51 11.79
C GLN A 450 -16.37 -35.10 12.40
N GLY A 451 -16.38 -34.71 13.68
CA GLY A 451 -15.17 -34.43 14.46
C GLY A 451 -14.49 -33.08 14.21
N LEU A 452 -14.85 -32.35 13.15
CA LEU A 452 -14.41 -30.97 12.91
C LEU A 452 -15.57 -30.00 13.11
N GLU A 453 -15.32 -28.91 13.82
CA GLU A 453 -16.30 -27.86 14.13
C GLU A 453 -15.78 -26.49 13.69
N VAL A 454 -16.69 -25.52 13.58
CA VAL A 454 -16.31 -24.12 13.32
C VAL A 454 -15.40 -23.63 14.45
N GLY A 455 -14.30 -22.97 14.09
CA GLY A 455 -13.28 -22.51 15.02
C GLY A 455 -12.12 -23.49 15.23
N CYS A 456 -12.19 -24.72 14.72
CA CYS A 456 -11.06 -25.65 14.79
C CYS A 456 -9.87 -25.16 13.95
N GLU A 457 -8.68 -25.18 14.55
CA GLU A 457 -7.41 -25.00 13.84
C GLU A 457 -7.03 -26.29 13.12
N VAL A 458 -6.91 -26.21 11.80
CA VAL A 458 -6.68 -27.37 10.94
C VAL A 458 -5.52 -27.15 9.99
N VAL A 459 -4.92 -28.26 9.57
CA VAL A 459 -4.10 -28.33 8.37
C VAL A 459 -4.85 -29.16 7.34
N ALA A 460 -4.86 -28.71 6.09
CA ALA A 460 -5.56 -29.39 5.02
C ALA A 460 -4.75 -29.46 3.73
N ARG A 461 -4.93 -30.58 3.02
CA ARG A 461 -4.46 -30.74 1.65
C ARG A 461 -5.52 -30.27 0.67
N VAL A 462 -5.14 -29.38 -0.23
CA VAL A 462 -6.00 -28.68 -1.18
C VAL A 462 -5.35 -28.62 -2.55
N ALA A 463 -6.08 -28.17 -3.57
CA ALA A 463 -5.51 -28.00 -4.92
C ALA A 463 -4.88 -26.62 -5.13
N ASN A 464 -5.44 -25.56 -4.52
CA ASN A 464 -5.04 -24.16 -4.73
C ASN A 464 -5.10 -23.37 -3.42
N GLY A 465 -4.12 -23.57 -2.55
CA GLY A 465 -4.07 -23.02 -1.19
C GLY A 465 -3.71 -21.54 -1.07
N ILE A 466 -3.29 -20.89 -2.16
CA ILE A 466 -3.07 -19.44 -2.17
C ILE A 466 -4.43 -18.74 -2.37
N ALA A 467 -5.21 -18.67 -1.29
CA ALA A 467 -6.52 -18.04 -1.24
C ALA A 467 -6.83 -17.56 0.18
N GLY A 468 -7.77 -16.63 0.35
CA GLY A 468 -8.26 -16.23 1.67
C GLY A 468 -9.23 -17.25 2.29
N ASN A 469 -9.78 -18.15 1.49
CA ASN A 469 -10.63 -19.25 1.95
C ASN A 469 -10.65 -20.38 0.92
N ILE A 470 -10.83 -21.61 1.40
CA ILE A 470 -10.98 -22.78 0.53
C ILE A 470 -12.02 -23.77 1.07
N ILE A 471 -12.62 -24.52 0.16
CA ILE A 471 -13.45 -25.67 0.48
C ILE A 471 -12.63 -26.93 0.27
N ALA A 472 -12.55 -27.76 1.31
CA ALA A 472 -11.89 -29.05 1.28
C ALA A 472 -12.87 -30.15 1.71
N ASN A 473 -12.61 -31.38 1.28
CA ASN A 473 -13.29 -32.53 1.90
C ASN A 473 -12.71 -32.72 3.31
N GLN A 474 -13.56 -33.03 4.30
CA GLN A 474 -13.12 -33.30 5.67
C GLN A 474 -12.00 -34.36 5.75
N SER A 475 -11.97 -35.34 4.84
CA SER A 475 -10.96 -36.40 4.82
C SER A 475 -9.55 -35.91 4.47
N LEU A 476 -9.43 -34.69 3.94
CA LEU A 476 -8.17 -34.05 3.58
C LEU A 476 -7.71 -33.03 4.62
N ALA A 477 -8.42 -32.90 5.74
CA ALA A 477 -8.09 -32.00 6.81
C ALA A 477 -7.91 -32.76 8.13
N GLN A 478 -6.98 -32.28 8.94
CA GLN A 478 -6.72 -32.77 10.29
C GLN A 478 -6.52 -31.61 11.23
N PHE A 479 -6.71 -31.86 12.53
CA PHE A 479 -6.35 -30.90 13.55
C PHE A 479 -4.88 -30.50 13.44
N LYS A 480 -4.63 -29.21 13.59
CA LYS A 480 -3.28 -28.70 13.76
C LYS A 480 -2.64 -29.37 14.99
N PRO A 481 -1.40 -29.90 14.90
CA PRO A 481 -0.68 -30.34 16.08
C PRO A 481 -0.62 -29.22 17.13
N LYS A 482 -0.89 -29.54 18.41
CA LYS A 482 -0.87 -28.53 19.49
C LYS A 482 0.49 -27.87 19.67
N SER A 483 1.57 -28.56 19.30
CA SER A 483 2.95 -28.08 19.41
C SER A 483 3.36 -27.08 18.32
N HIS A 484 2.57 -26.93 17.25
CA HIS A 484 2.91 -26.07 16.12
C HIS A 484 2.02 -24.82 16.14
N ASP A 485 2.53 -23.67 15.73
CA ASP A 485 1.67 -22.58 15.28
C ASP A 485 1.11 -22.88 13.86
N LEU A 486 0.22 -22.04 13.36
CA LEU A 486 -0.37 -22.22 12.03
C LEU A 486 0.69 -22.18 10.92
N ALA A 487 1.71 -21.33 11.03
CA ALA A 487 2.75 -21.19 10.00
C ALA A 487 3.61 -22.45 9.90
N GLN A 488 4.09 -22.94 11.04
CA GLN A 488 4.82 -24.19 11.17
C GLN A 488 3.99 -25.37 10.65
N ALA A 489 2.71 -25.43 11.03
CA ALA A 489 1.84 -26.52 10.61
C ALA A 489 1.58 -26.55 9.09
N ALA A 490 1.52 -25.38 8.42
CA ALA A 490 1.43 -25.30 6.97
C ALA A 490 2.73 -25.72 6.27
N ALA A 491 3.89 -25.47 6.89
CA ALA A 491 5.19 -25.83 6.32
C ALA A 491 5.50 -27.33 6.45
N ASP A 492 5.10 -27.96 7.56
CA ASP A 492 5.54 -29.31 7.91
C ASP A 492 4.67 -30.42 7.32
N ALA A 493 3.37 -30.18 7.11
CA ALA A 493 2.41 -31.26 6.84
C ALA A 493 2.69 -32.07 5.57
N GLY A 494 3.03 -31.42 4.45
CA GLY A 494 3.36 -32.12 3.21
C GLY A 494 4.64 -32.92 3.27
N ALA A 495 5.68 -32.28 3.82
CA ALA A 495 6.97 -32.90 4.00
C ALA A 495 6.85 -34.15 4.89
N MET A 496 6.17 -34.02 6.04
CA MET A 496 5.99 -35.09 7.01
C MET A 496 5.11 -36.22 6.47
N SER A 497 3.97 -35.90 5.84
CA SER A 497 3.09 -36.92 5.25
C SER A 497 3.78 -37.70 4.13
N THR A 498 4.55 -37.02 3.28
CA THR A 498 5.34 -37.64 2.21
C THR A 498 6.40 -38.59 2.77
N ALA A 499 7.17 -38.12 3.77
CA ALA A 499 8.21 -38.92 4.41
C ALA A 499 7.61 -40.13 5.16
N TYR A 500 6.52 -39.93 5.89
CA TYR A 500 5.81 -40.97 6.63
C TYR A 500 5.29 -42.06 5.70
N TYR A 501 4.56 -41.67 4.65
CA TYR A 501 4.03 -42.61 3.67
C TYR A 501 5.16 -43.38 2.96
N THR A 502 6.25 -42.71 2.60
CA THR A 502 7.37 -43.35 1.90
C THR A 502 8.11 -44.33 2.78
N LEU A 503 8.47 -43.95 4.02
CA LEU A 503 9.31 -44.78 4.88
C LEU A 503 8.53 -45.87 5.60
N LEU A 504 7.34 -45.57 6.16
CA LEU A 504 6.58 -46.55 6.92
C LEU A 504 5.66 -47.40 6.05
N TYR A 505 5.00 -46.81 5.06
CA TYR A 505 3.96 -47.52 4.31
C TYR A 505 4.50 -48.22 3.07
N LEU A 506 5.32 -47.53 2.26
CA LEU A 506 5.91 -48.09 1.05
C LEU A 506 7.16 -48.92 1.33
N ALA A 507 8.18 -48.31 1.93
CA ALA A 507 9.47 -48.96 2.20
C ALA A 507 9.42 -49.88 3.42
N LYS A 508 8.50 -49.63 4.36
CA LYS A 508 8.31 -50.41 5.60
C LYS A 508 9.60 -50.55 6.40
N VAL A 509 10.33 -49.45 6.51
CA VAL A 509 11.63 -49.40 7.17
C VAL A 509 11.51 -49.87 8.63
N ILE A 510 12.41 -50.77 9.03
CA ILE A 510 12.52 -51.27 10.40
C ILE A 510 13.83 -50.82 11.06
N ALA A 511 13.88 -50.94 12.39
CA ALA A 511 15.06 -50.56 13.17
C ALA A 511 16.32 -51.30 12.71
N GLY A 512 17.45 -50.58 12.63
CA GLY A 512 18.74 -51.09 12.16
C GLY A 512 18.92 -51.08 10.63
N GLU A 513 17.87 -50.84 9.84
CA GLU A 513 18.04 -50.66 8.40
C GLU A 513 18.70 -49.31 8.08
N SER A 514 19.24 -49.18 6.86
CA SER A 514 19.91 -47.97 6.40
C SER A 514 19.05 -47.20 5.41
N VAL A 515 18.92 -45.89 5.61
CA VAL A 515 18.16 -44.99 4.75
C VAL A 515 19.08 -43.91 4.19
N LEU A 516 19.12 -43.78 2.86
CA LEU A 516 19.81 -42.68 2.18
C LEU A 516 18.83 -41.58 1.81
N VAL A 517 19.00 -40.40 2.40
CA VAL A 517 18.18 -39.20 2.18
C VAL A 517 18.93 -38.24 1.25
N HIS A 518 18.42 -38.09 0.03
CA HIS A 518 18.91 -37.07 -0.90
C HIS A 518 18.32 -35.70 -0.60
N ALA A 519 19.10 -34.64 -0.87
CA ALA A 519 18.69 -33.25 -0.65
C ALA A 519 18.17 -33.00 0.78
N ALA A 520 18.90 -33.50 1.77
CA ALA A 520 18.48 -33.62 3.16
C ALA A 520 18.03 -32.31 3.82
N VAL A 521 18.59 -31.16 3.41
CA VAL A 521 18.24 -29.83 3.96
C VAL A 521 16.93 -29.26 3.37
N GLY A 522 16.26 -29.99 2.48
CA GLY A 522 14.90 -29.65 2.03
C GLY A 522 13.84 -30.11 3.03
N GLY A 523 12.60 -29.59 2.91
CA GLY A 523 11.50 -29.93 3.82
C GLY A 523 11.25 -31.44 3.94
N VAL A 524 11.08 -32.14 2.81
CA VAL A 524 10.91 -33.61 2.80
C VAL A 524 12.13 -34.33 3.35
N GLY A 525 13.34 -33.84 3.07
CA GLY A 525 14.59 -34.42 3.55
C GLY A 525 14.69 -34.39 5.07
N MET A 526 14.40 -33.24 5.67
CA MET A 526 14.41 -33.09 7.13
C MET A 526 13.34 -33.96 7.79
N ALA A 527 12.14 -34.04 7.21
CA ALA A 527 11.09 -34.92 7.70
C ALA A 527 11.49 -36.41 7.61
N ALA A 528 12.12 -36.83 6.50
CA ALA A 528 12.59 -38.19 6.33
C ALA A 528 13.68 -38.57 7.35
N ILE A 529 14.60 -37.66 7.66
CA ILE A 529 15.62 -37.87 8.69
C ILE A 529 14.97 -38.09 10.07
N GLN A 530 14.02 -37.23 10.45
CA GLN A 530 13.33 -37.33 11.73
C GLN A 530 12.57 -38.66 11.86
N ILE A 531 11.84 -39.06 10.81
CA ILE A 531 11.09 -40.32 10.81
C ILE A 531 12.02 -41.53 10.81
N ALA A 532 13.08 -41.53 10.00
CA ALA A 532 14.06 -42.62 9.98
C ALA A 532 14.73 -42.80 11.34
N HIS A 533 15.06 -41.71 12.04
CA HIS A 533 15.56 -41.78 13.42
C HIS A 533 14.53 -42.34 14.39
N ALA A 534 13.27 -41.91 14.30
CA ALA A 534 12.19 -42.43 15.15
C ALA A 534 11.96 -43.94 14.95
N LEU A 535 12.22 -44.46 13.74
CA LEU A 535 12.18 -45.89 13.43
C LEU A 535 13.44 -46.66 13.86
N GLY A 536 14.48 -45.97 14.33
CA GLY A 536 15.76 -46.57 14.70
C GLY A 536 16.65 -46.96 13.51
N ALA A 537 16.46 -46.33 12.35
CA ALA A 537 17.26 -46.57 11.15
C ALA A 537 18.57 -45.77 11.16
N HIS A 538 19.57 -46.26 10.43
CA HIS A 538 20.84 -45.58 10.17
C HIS A 538 20.69 -44.61 9.00
N VAL A 539 20.86 -43.32 9.26
CA VAL A 539 20.62 -42.27 8.26
C VAL A 539 21.91 -41.86 7.56
N TYR A 540 21.88 -41.90 6.23
CA TYR A 540 22.88 -41.34 5.34
C TYR A 540 22.26 -40.17 4.58
N ALA A 541 22.99 -39.08 4.38
CA ALA A 541 22.38 -37.88 3.82
C ALA A 541 23.27 -37.11 2.85
N THR A 542 22.68 -36.65 1.73
CA THR A 542 23.38 -35.81 0.73
C THR A 542 22.82 -34.39 0.68
N ALA A 543 23.67 -33.41 0.37
CA ALA A 543 23.29 -32.02 0.16
C ALA A 543 24.14 -31.36 -0.93
N GLY A 544 23.70 -30.22 -1.47
CA GLY A 544 24.37 -29.56 -2.61
C GLY A 544 25.48 -28.60 -2.18
N ARG A 545 25.10 -27.41 -1.69
CA ARG A 545 26.05 -26.38 -1.25
C ARG A 545 26.90 -26.88 -0.07
N SER A 546 28.14 -26.42 0.03
CA SER A 546 29.08 -26.78 1.12
C SER A 546 28.48 -26.51 2.50
N GLU A 547 27.89 -25.33 2.72
CA GLU A 547 27.22 -24.94 3.96
C GLU A 547 26.12 -25.94 4.36
N ARG A 548 25.29 -26.35 3.40
CA ARG A 548 24.21 -27.33 3.62
C ARG A 548 24.76 -28.73 3.90
N ARG A 549 25.90 -29.09 3.30
CA ARG A 549 26.57 -30.37 3.57
C ARG A 549 27.16 -30.40 4.98
N GLU A 550 27.77 -29.30 5.42
CA GLU A 550 28.27 -29.14 6.77
C GLU A 550 27.14 -29.21 7.80
N ALA A 551 26.03 -28.51 7.56
CA ALA A 551 24.85 -28.57 8.42
C ALA A 551 24.35 -30.01 8.62
N VAL A 552 24.27 -30.80 7.55
CA VAL A 552 23.85 -32.21 7.60
C VAL A 552 24.90 -33.11 8.26
N ALA A 553 26.19 -32.86 8.04
CA ALA A 553 27.27 -33.62 8.66
C ALA A 553 27.32 -33.42 10.18
N ASN A 554 26.90 -32.26 10.67
CA ASN A 554 26.84 -31.92 12.09
C ASN A 554 25.54 -32.40 12.78
N MET A 555 24.58 -32.97 12.05
CA MET A 555 23.36 -33.50 12.65
C MET A 555 23.65 -34.80 13.41
N GLN A 556 23.20 -34.84 14.66
CA GLN A 556 23.39 -36.01 15.52
C GLN A 556 22.70 -37.24 14.92
N GLY A 557 23.43 -38.36 14.85
CA GLY A 557 22.92 -39.62 14.30
C GLY A 557 22.92 -39.71 12.77
N VAL A 558 23.25 -38.64 12.05
CA VAL A 558 23.29 -38.63 10.59
C VAL A 558 24.72 -38.81 10.10
N ARG A 559 24.94 -39.75 9.18
CA ARG A 559 26.19 -39.84 8.43
C ARG A 559 26.07 -38.99 7.17
N GLY A 560 26.48 -37.72 7.29
CA GLY A 560 26.29 -36.69 6.28
C GLY A 560 27.56 -36.26 5.53
N GLY A 561 27.46 -35.14 4.82
CA GLY A 561 28.58 -34.48 4.11
C GLY A 561 28.73 -34.87 2.63
N PHE A 562 27.86 -35.74 2.12
CA PHE A 562 27.92 -36.22 0.74
C PHE A 562 27.34 -35.20 -0.26
N ASP A 563 27.93 -35.14 -1.45
CA ASP A 563 27.48 -34.24 -2.52
C ASP A 563 26.27 -34.81 -3.28
N SER A 564 25.14 -34.08 -3.25
CA SER A 564 23.92 -34.44 -3.99
C SER A 564 24.03 -34.23 -5.51
N ARG A 565 25.03 -33.50 -5.99
CA ARG A 565 25.22 -33.18 -7.43
C ARG A 565 26.23 -34.11 -8.11
N SER A 566 26.77 -35.08 -7.37
CA SER A 566 27.71 -36.06 -7.88
C SER A 566 27.26 -37.46 -7.46
N VAL A 567 27.76 -38.47 -8.16
CA VAL A 567 27.59 -39.88 -7.77
C VAL A 567 28.67 -40.34 -6.77
N SER A 568 29.61 -39.46 -6.42
CA SER A 568 30.74 -39.77 -5.52
C SER A 568 30.31 -40.23 -4.13
N PHE A 569 29.08 -39.94 -3.71
CA PHE A 569 28.53 -40.48 -2.46
C PHE A 569 28.60 -42.01 -2.42
N ARG A 570 28.49 -42.69 -3.57
CA ARG A 570 28.62 -44.15 -3.69
C ARG A 570 29.97 -44.67 -3.20
N ASP A 571 31.06 -43.95 -3.47
CA ASP A 571 32.43 -44.41 -3.18
C ASP A 571 33.02 -43.81 -1.90
N SER A 572 32.35 -42.80 -1.35
CA SER A 572 32.86 -41.99 -0.24
C SER A 572 32.89 -42.68 1.14
N GLN A 573 32.35 -43.90 1.25
CA GLN A 573 32.40 -44.68 2.49
C GLN A 573 33.70 -45.49 2.58
N LYS A 574 34.84 -44.82 2.82
CA LYS A 574 36.11 -45.52 3.10
C LYS A 574 35.95 -46.37 4.38
N GLY A 575 35.90 -47.69 4.23
CA GLY A 575 35.98 -48.67 5.31
C GLY A 575 34.71 -49.43 5.68
N HIS A 576 33.53 -49.07 5.13
CA HIS A 576 32.30 -49.86 5.24
C HIS A 576 31.68 -49.94 3.85
N LYS A 577 31.41 -51.17 3.38
CA LYS A 577 30.58 -51.37 2.18
C LYS A 577 29.19 -50.83 2.48
N TRP A 578 28.57 -50.18 1.50
CA TRP A 578 27.13 -49.93 1.58
C TRP A 578 26.43 -51.27 1.80
N PRO A 579 25.33 -51.34 2.58
CA PRO A 579 24.60 -52.60 2.78
C PRO A 579 24.12 -53.25 1.47
N TRP A 580 24.13 -52.50 0.37
CA TRP A 580 23.70 -52.88 -0.98
C TRP A 580 24.86 -52.96 -2.01
N SER A 581 26.12 -52.92 -1.57
CA SER A 581 27.33 -53.17 -2.38
C SER A 581 28.07 -54.41 -1.91
#